data_AF-A0A962X385-F1
#
_entry.id   AF-A0A962X385-F1
#
_cell.length_a   1.000
_cell.length_b   1.000
_cell.length_c   1.000
_cell.angle_alpha   90.00
_cell.angle_beta   90.00
_cell.angle_gamma   90.00
#
_symmetry.space_group_name_H-M   'P 1'
#
loop_
_entity.id
_entity.type
_entity.pdbx_description
1 polymer ?
#
loop_
_entity_poly.entity_id
_entity_poly.type
_entity_poly.pdbx_seq_one_letter_code
_entity_poly.pdbx_strand_id
1 'polypeptide(L)'
;MQLERRSEQRLEVSLAVELSHADSPGTTCRVHNLAPEGMLLENNQQLSTIGARVELQIKWSDRSWNIPALITHCNSECIGVMFCQRQSELYRTVTQLTSSHGLPKSRRHFVVS
;
A
#
# COMPACT_ATOMS: atom_id res chain seq x y z
N MET A 1 3.53 19.29 25.63
CA MET A 1 4.22 18.44 24.63
C MET A 1 3.30 17.28 24.30
N GLN A 2 2.31 17.53 23.44
CA GLN A 2 1.30 16.53 23.08
C GLN A 2 1.97 15.55 22.12
N LEU A 3 2.24 14.34 22.61
CA LEU A 3 2.70 13.23 21.79
C LEU A 3 1.57 12.97 20.78
N GLU A 4 1.68 13.53 19.57
CA GLU A 4 0.80 13.24 18.43
C GLU A 4 0.90 11.74 18.16
N ARG A 5 0.06 10.96 18.84
CA ARG A 5 -0.25 9.59 18.48
C ARG A 5 -1.01 9.68 17.15
N ARG A 6 -0.27 9.80 16.05
CA ARG A 6 -0.75 9.45 14.71
C ARG A 6 -0.99 7.95 14.69
N SER A 7 -2.09 7.54 15.32
CA SER A 7 -2.75 6.29 15.00
C SER A 7 -3.41 6.48 13.63
N GLU A 8 -2.60 6.64 12.58
CA GLU A 8 -3.11 6.58 11.20
C GLU A 8 -3.56 5.13 11.00
N GLN A 9 -4.87 4.93 11.09
CA GLN A 9 -5.50 3.62 10.93
C GLN A 9 -5.09 3.08 9.57
N ARG A 10 -4.31 2.00 9.57
CA ARG A 10 -3.99 1.27 8.36
C ARG A 10 -5.25 0.51 7.95
N LEU A 11 -5.78 0.80 6.77
CA LEU A 11 -6.92 0.09 6.23
C LEU A 11 -6.44 -1.25 5.69
N GLU A 12 -6.87 -2.35 6.31
CA GLU A 12 -6.69 -3.69 5.75
C GLU A 12 -7.51 -3.81 4.47
N VAL A 13 -6.83 -3.96 3.34
CA VAL A 13 -7.45 -4.05 2.02
C VAL A 13 -6.66 -5.03 1.18
N SER A 14 -7.35 -5.80 0.36
CA SER A 14 -6.73 -6.64 -0.66
C SER A 14 -7.06 -6.05 -2.03
N LEU A 15 -6.16 -5.22 -2.55
CA LEU A 15 -6.25 -4.65 -3.89
C LEU A 15 -4.99 -4.97 -4.68
N ALA A 16 -5.13 -5.14 -5.99
CA ALA A 16 -3.99 -5.33 -6.88
C ALA A 16 -3.39 -3.97 -7.24
N VAL A 17 -2.06 -3.89 -7.18
CA VAL A 17 -1.29 -2.71 -7.60
C VAL A 17 -0.18 -3.18 -8.51
N GLU A 18 0.05 -2.47 -9.62
CA GLU A 18 1.23 -2.69 -10.45
C GLU A 18 2.36 -1.83 -9.89
N LEU A 19 3.45 -2.46 -9.46
CA LEU A 19 4.66 -1.81 -9.00
C LEU A 19 5.68 -1.84 -10.14
N SER A 20 6.13 -0.67 -10.57
CA SER A 20 7.12 -0.53 -11.63
C SER A 20 8.35 0.21 -11.12
N HIS A 21 9.52 -0.30 -11.46
CA HIS A 21 10.76 0.49 -11.41
C HIS A 21 10.88 1.27 -12.71
N ALA A 22 11.53 2.43 -12.68
CA ALA A 22 11.56 3.39 -13.79
C ALA A 22 11.68 2.76 -15.20
N ASP A 23 12.57 1.79 -15.38
CA ASP A 23 12.84 1.13 -16.67
C ASP A 23 12.44 -0.35 -16.72
N SER A 24 11.70 -0.85 -15.72
CA SER A 24 11.30 -2.26 -15.65
C SER A 24 9.80 -2.43 -15.89
N PRO A 25 9.38 -3.52 -16.56
CA PRO A 25 7.97 -3.86 -16.63
C PRO A 25 7.39 -3.97 -15.22
N GLY A 26 6.17 -3.48 -15.04
CA GLY A 26 5.49 -3.52 -13.76
C GLY A 26 5.18 -4.94 -13.31
N THR A 27 5.33 -5.20 -12.01
CA THR A 27 4.91 -6.43 -11.36
C THR A 27 3.61 -6.19 -10.61
N THR A 28 2.63 -7.08 -10.77
CA THR A 28 1.41 -7.02 -9.97
C THR A 28 1.68 -7.53 -8.54
N CYS A 29 1.49 -6.65 -7.57
CA CYS A 29 1.57 -6.93 -6.13
C CYS A 29 0.18 -6.86 -5.49
N ARG A 30 -0.01 -7.57 -4.38
CA ARG A 30 -1.19 -7.42 -3.53
C ARG A 30 -0.90 -6.44 -2.42
N VAL A 31 -1.83 -5.51 -2.18
CA VAL A 31 -1.77 -4.67 -0.97
C VAL A 31 -2.28 -5.49 0.22
N HIS A 32 -1.62 -5.33 1.36
CA HIS A 32 -2.07 -5.83 2.66
C HIS A 32 -2.73 -4.72 3.48
N ASN A 33 -2.13 -3.54 3.47
CA ASN A 33 -2.70 -2.38 4.12
C ASN A 33 -2.36 -1.08 3.41
N LEU A 34 -3.26 -0.10 3.55
CA LEU A 34 -3.17 1.22 2.96
C LEU A 34 -3.28 2.29 4.05
N ALA A 35 -2.42 3.29 3.98
CA ALA A 35 -2.48 4.52 4.76
C ALA A 35 -2.35 5.73 3.80
N PRO A 36 -2.68 6.96 4.23
CA PRO A 36 -2.48 8.14 3.39
C PRO A 36 -1.03 8.38 2.99
N GLU A 37 -0.07 7.87 3.75
CA GLU A 37 1.37 8.12 3.57
C GLU A 37 2.08 6.97 2.86
N GLY A 38 1.46 5.81 2.73
CA GLY A 38 2.10 4.62 2.19
C GLY A 38 1.22 3.40 2.17
N MET A 39 1.76 2.29 1.69
CA MET A 39 1.09 0.99 1.71
C MET A 39 2.08 -0.14 1.98
N LEU A 40 1.56 -1.26 2.44
CA LEU A 40 2.29 -2.51 2.57
C LEU A 40 1.85 -3.46 1.46
N LEU A 41 2.81 -3.98 0.72
CA LEU A 41 2.61 -4.91 -0.39
C LEU A 41 3.10 -6.31 0.01
N GLU A 42 2.46 -7.33 -0.53
CA GLU A 42 2.95 -8.70 -0.54
C GLU A 42 4.24 -8.73 -1.36
N ASN A 43 5.30 -9.32 -0.79
CA ASN A 43 6.54 -9.49 -1.53
C ASN A 43 6.50 -10.75 -2.37
N ASN A 44 6.22 -10.58 -3.67
CA ASN A 44 6.28 -11.67 -4.64
C ASN A 44 7.63 -11.73 -5.39
N GLN A 45 8.63 -10.91 -5.02
CA GLN A 45 9.89 -10.81 -5.74
C GLN A 45 11.14 -10.61 -4.85
N GLN A 46 12.30 -10.97 -5.39
CA GLN A 46 13.56 -10.97 -4.63
C GLN A 46 14.33 -9.63 -4.69
N LEU A 47 13.87 -8.63 -5.45
CA LEU A 47 14.69 -7.48 -5.89
C LEU A 47 14.10 -6.11 -5.53
N SER A 48 13.65 -5.93 -4.29
CA SER A 48 13.26 -4.60 -3.79
C SER A 48 14.36 -4.01 -2.91
N THR A 49 15.10 -3.03 -3.44
CA THR A 49 16.12 -2.29 -2.69
C THR A 49 15.48 -1.16 -1.90
N ILE A 50 15.74 -1.11 -0.59
CA ILE A 50 15.31 0.01 0.27
C ILE A 50 15.91 1.31 -0.28
N GLY A 51 15.07 2.36 -0.37
CA GLY A 51 15.41 3.65 -0.95
C GLY A 51 15.15 3.76 -2.45
N ALA A 52 14.83 2.66 -3.14
CA ALA A 52 14.50 2.71 -4.55
C ALA A 52 13.20 3.49 -4.81
N ARG A 53 13.20 4.30 -5.87
CA ARG A 53 12.00 4.95 -6.41
C ARG A 53 11.21 3.96 -7.26
N VAL A 54 9.91 3.93 -7.03
CA VAL A 54 8.96 3.10 -7.76
C VAL A 54 7.73 3.93 -8.12
N GLU A 55 7.03 3.51 -9.16
CA GLU A 55 5.69 3.97 -9.49
C GLU A 55 4.68 2.88 -9.15
N LEU A 56 3.59 3.28 -8.50
CA LEU A 56 2.49 2.40 -8.11
C LEU A 56 1.28 2.76 -8.96
N GLN A 57 0.81 1.82 -9.77
CA GLN A 57 -0.41 1.97 -10.53
C GLN A 57 -1.54 1.15 -9.90
N ILE A 58 -2.57 1.85 -9.43
CA ILE A 58 -3.79 1.23 -8.91
C ILE A 58 -4.91 1.50 -9.90
N LYS A 59 -5.58 0.44 -10.35
CA LYS A 59 -6.80 0.53 -11.14
C LYS A 59 -7.94 -0.05 -10.31
N TRP A 60 -8.95 0.75 -10.03
CA TRP A 60 -10.14 0.30 -9.31
C TRP A 60 -11.39 0.94 -9.89
N SER A 61 -12.29 0.11 -10.40
CA SER A 61 -13.49 0.57 -11.11
C SER A 61 -13.08 1.52 -12.26
N ASP A 62 -13.71 2.69 -12.37
CA ASP A 62 -13.42 3.71 -13.39
C ASP A 62 -12.23 4.62 -13.03
N ARG A 63 -11.55 4.38 -11.90
CA ARG A 63 -10.46 5.23 -11.41
C ARG A 63 -9.11 4.55 -11.54
N SER A 64 -8.12 5.34 -11.94
CA SER A 64 -6.71 4.95 -11.97
C SER A 64 -5.86 5.98 -11.24
N TRP A 65 -4.97 5.51 -10.38
CA TRP A 65 -3.95 6.32 -9.73
C TRP A 65 -2.58 5.87 -10.18
N ASN A 66 -1.70 6.82 -10.51
CA ASN A 66 -0.26 6.59 -10.63
C ASN A 66 0.43 7.38 -9.52
N ILE A 67 1.11 6.68 -8.62
CA ILE A 67 1.64 7.23 -7.38
C ILE A 67 3.14 6.96 -7.31
N PRO A 68 4.00 8.00 -7.38
CA PRO A 68 5.42 7.84 -7.13
C PRO A 68 5.65 7.56 -5.63
N ALA A 69 6.50 6.58 -5.35
CA ALA A 69 6.78 6.11 -4.01
C ALA A 69 8.25 5.69 -3.84
N LEU A 70 8.65 5.51 -2.58
CA LEU A 70 9.94 5.00 -2.18
C LEU A 70 9.76 3.71 -1.39
N ILE A 71 10.58 2.71 -1.68
CA ILE A 71 10.66 1.50 -0.85
C ILE A 71 11.31 1.89 0.48
N THR A 72 10.59 1.74 1.59
CA THR A 72 11.10 2.04 2.94
C THR A 72 11.43 0.79 3.73
N HIS A 73 10.85 -0.35 3.35
CA HIS A 73 11.08 -1.63 4.00
C HIS A 73 10.93 -2.76 2.98
N CYS A 74 11.75 -3.79 3.08
CA CYS A 74 11.65 -4.99 2.24
C CYS A 74 12.15 -6.19 3.03
N ASN A 75 11.32 -7.24 3.11
CA ASN A 75 11.72 -8.56 3.62
C ASN A 75 11.13 -9.66 2.73
N SER A 76 11.32 -10.94 3.08
CA SER A 76 10.83 -12.06 2.27
C SER A 76 9.31 -12.14 2.10
N GLU A 77 8.53 -11.42 2.91
CA GLU A 77 7.07 -11.52 2.94
C GLU A 77 6.38 -10.24 2.45
N CYS A 78 6.98 -9.07 2.70
CA CYS A 78 6.35 -7.78 2.50
C CYS A 78 7.32 -6.71 1.98
N ILE A 79 6.79 -5.79 1.18
CA ILE A 79 7.45 -4.54 0.76
C ILE A 79 6.65 -3.37 1.33
N GLY A 80 7.29 -2.55 2.15
CA GLY A 80 6.74 -1.28 2.61
C GLY A 80 7.12 -0.17 1.64
N VAL A 81 6.13 0.58 1.17
CA VAL A 81 6.34 1.75 0.31
C VAL A 81 5.75 3.00 0.95
N MET A 82 6.46 4.11 0.83
CA MET A 82 6.02 5.42 1.27
C MET A 82 5.78 6.30 0.05
N PHE A 83 4.63 6.95 -0.02
CA PHE A 83 4.30 7.82 -1.13
C PHE A 83 5.12 9.11 -1.06
N CYS A 84 5.56 9.59 -2.21
CA CYS A 84 6.24 10.89 -2.28
C CYS A 84 5.31 12.05 -1.86
N GLN A 85 4.00 11.86 -2.00
CA GLN A 85 2.97 12.80 -1.56
C GLN A 85 1.81 12.05 -0.90
N ARG A 86 1.20 12.67 0.12
CA ARG A 86 0.07 12.08 0.84
C ARG A 86 -1.12 11.81 -0.10
N GLN A 87 -1.58 10.57 -0.16
CA GLN A 87 -2.67 10.10 -1.01
C GLN A 87 -4.01 10.00 -0.24
N SER A 88 -4.46 11.13 0.31
CA SER A 88 -5.71 11.19 1.10
C SER A 88 -6.95 10.82 0.29
N GLU A 89 -6.99 11.16 -0.99
CA GLU A 89 -8.13 10.83 -1.86
C GLU A 89 -8.24 9.32 -2.13
N LEU A 90 -7.11 8.67 -2.43
CA LEU A 90 -7.06 7.22 -2.58
C LEU A 90 -7.55 6.54 -1.29
N TYR A 91 -6.98 6.92 -0.14
CA TYR A 91 -7.34 6.35 1.15
C TYR A 91 -8.85 6.49 1.43
N ARG A 92 -9.42 7.68 1.22
CA ARG A 92 -10.86 7.93 1.40
C ARG A 92 -11.71 7.12 0.44
N THR A 93 -11.31 7.05 -0.83
CA THR A 93 -12.03 6.30 -1.87
C THR A 93 -12.09 4.82 -1.51
N VAL A 94 -10.95 4.22 -1.16
CA VAL A 94 -10.89 2.80 -0.76
C VAL A 94 -11.70 2.57 0.53
N THR A 95 -11.58 3.44 1.53
CA THR A 95 -12.33 3.33 2.80
C THR A 95 -13.85 3.37 2.59
N GLN A 96 -14.34 4.28 1.74
CA GLN A 96 -15.77 4.40 1.44
C GLN A 96 -16.28 3.16 0.70
N LEU A 97 -15.49 2.62 -0.22
CA LEU A 97 -15.84 1.43 -0.99
C LEU A 97 -15.84 0.17 -0.11
N THR A 98 -14.87 -0.01 0.78
CA THR A 98 -14.85 -1.13 1.73
C THR A 98 -15.96 -1.05 2.78
N SER A 99 -16.45 0.15 3.08
CA SER A 99 -17.59 0.33 3.98
C SER A 99 -18.94 0.07 3.30
N SER A 100 -19.00 0.26 1.97
CA SER A 100 -20.22 0.08 1.17
C SER A 100 -20.39 -1.36 0.66
N HIS A 101 -19.28 -2.07 0.43
CA HIS A 101 -19.26 -3.50 0.11
C HIS A 101 -18.70 -4.27 1.30
N GLY A 102 -19.59 -4.89 2.09
CA GLY A 102 -19.24 -5.71 3.26
C GLY A 102 -18.37 -6.93 2.92
N LEU A 103 -17.09 -6.71 2.66
CA LEU A 103 -16.08 -7.76 2.59
C LEU A 103 -15.74 -8.23 4.01
N PRO A 104 -15.57 -9.55 4.23
CA PRO A 104 -15.24 -10.08 5.54
C PRO A 104 -13.91 -9.49 6.00
N LYS A 105 -13.94 -8.82 7.16
CA LYS A 105 -12.74 -8.39 7.89
C LYS A 105 -11.85 -9.62 8.08
N SER A 106 -10.81 -9.76 7.26
CA SER A 106 -9.82 -10.81 7.45
C SER A 106 -9.00 -10.47 8.68
N ARG A 107 -9.52 -10.85 9.87
CA ARG A 107 -8.76 -10.86 11.13
C ARG A 107 -7.56 -11.78 10.95
N ARG A 108 -6.43 -11.26 10.51
CA ARG A 108 -5.13 -11.85 10.84
C ARG A 108 -4.45 -10.93 11.83
N HIS A 109 -4.73 -11.23 13.10
CA HIS A 109 -3.87 -10.77 14.19
C HIS A 109 -2.45 -11.27 13.90
N PHE A 110 -1.56 -10.37 13.49
CA PHE A 110 -0.13 -10.61 13.63
C PHE A 110 0.19 -10.53 15.13
N VAL A 111 0.19 -11.69 15.79
CA VAL A 111 0.80 -11.87 17.10
C VAL A 111 2.30 -11.91 16.90
N VAL A 112 2.98 -10.84 17.33
CA VAL A 112 4.44 -10.84 17.47
C VAL A 112 4.74 -11.65 18.73
N SER A 113 5.44 -12.77 18.59
CA SER A 113 5.99 -13.55 19.71
C SER A 113 7.37 -13.03 20.08
#